data_AF-A0A1V4HDA2-F1
#
_entry.id   AF-A0A1V4HDA2-F1
#
_cell.length_a   1.000
_cell.length_b   1.000
_cell.length_c   1.000
_cell.angle_alpha   90.00
_cell.angle_beta   90.00
_cell.angle_gamma   90.00
#
_symmetry.space_group_name_H-M   'P 1'
#
loop_
_entity.id
_entity.type
_entity.pdbx_description
1 polymer ?
#
loop_
_entity_poly.entity_id
_entity_poly.type
_entity_poly.pdbx_seq_one_letter_code
_entity_poly.pdbx_strand_id
1 'polypeptide(L)' 'MRMTDDLILHIDWLKAKGCTHTAMASTGAYWKQVYNLLELEDIQTLVVNAPHIKNVPGRKNGTTSEIDVGL' A
#
# COMPACT_ATOMS: atom_id res chain seq x y z
N MET A 1 -0.99 -24.42 5.72
CA MET A 1 -1.05 -22.96 5.98
C MET A 1 -1.61 -22.34 4.71
N ARG A 2 -2.79 -21.72 4.77
CA ARG A 2 -3.37 -21.06 3.60
C ARG A 2 -2.82 -19.64 3.55
N MET A 3 -2.39 -19.19 2.38
CA MET A 3 -1.85 -17.85 2.15
C MET A 3 -2.78 -16.72 2.64
N THR A 4 -4.09 -16.98 2.72
CA THR A 4 -5.10 -16.04 3.22
C THR A 4 -4.97 -15.78 4.72
N ASP A 5 -4.62 -16.79 5.52
CA ASP A 5 -4.52 -16.67 6.98
C ASP A 5 -3.36 -15.73 7.36
N ASP A 6 -2.25 -15.82 6.63
CA ASP A 6 -1.06 -14.98 6.83
C ASP A 6 -1.32 -13.52 6.47
N LEU A 7 -2.17 -13.28 5.47
CA LEU A 7 -2.51 -11.94 5.01
C LEU A 7 -3.43 -11.23 6.01
N ILE A 8 -4.37 -11.96 6.62
CA ILE A 8 -5.22 -11.45 7.70
C ILE A 8 -4.35 -11.07 8.91
N LEU A 9 -3.43 -11.94 9.31
CA LEU A 9 -2.52 -11.66 10.42
C LEU A 9 -1.66 -10.41 10.16
N HIS A 10 -1.24 -10.21 8.90
CA HIS A 10 -0.49 -9.02 8.51
C HIS A 10 -1.32 -7.73 8.66
N ILE A 11 -2.59 -7.77 8.26
CA ILE A 11 -3.49 -6.62 8.39
C ILE A 11 -3.78 -6.32 9.85
N ASP A 12 -4.05 -7.35 10.67
CA ASP A 12 -4.24 -7.18 12.11
C ASP A 12 -3.01 -6.54 12.76
N TRP A 13 -1.80 -6.92 12.34
CA TRP A 13 -0.58 -6.29 12.81
C TRP A 13 -0.49 -4.81 12.40
N LEU A 14 -0.83 -4.47 11.15
CA LEU A 14 -0.85 -3.07 10.69
C LEU A 14 -1.85 -2.22 11.47
N LYS A 15 -3.05 -2.76 11.72
CA LYS A 15 -4.10 -2.12 12.53
C LYS A 15 -3.66 -1.94 13.98
N ALA A 16 -3.05 -2.97 14.57
CA ALA A 16 -2.51 -2.89 15.93
C ALA A 16 -1.40 -1.83 16.06
N LYS A 17 -0.70 -1.51 14.97
CA LYS A 17 0.29 -0.41 14.92
C LYS A 17 -0.33 0.95 14.59
N GLY A 18 -1.63 1.04 14.37
CA GLY A 18 -2.31 2.28 13.97
C GLY A 18 -1.86 2.78 12.60
N CYS A 19 -1.45 1.88 11.71
CA CYS A 19 -1.02 2.24 10.37
C CYS A 19 -2.25 2.65 9.54
N THR A 20 -2.26 3.89 9.05
CA THR A 20 -3.37 4.44 8.25
C THR A 20 -3.07 4.46 6.76
N HIS A 21 -1.79 4.40 6.39
CA HIS A 21 -1.32 4.50 5.02
C HIS A 21 -0.27 3.43 4.72
N THR A 22 -0.43 2.70 3.62
CA THR A 22 0.56 1.74 3.13
C THR A 22 0.98 2.08 1.72
N ALA A 23 2.19 1.66 1.33
CA ALA A 23 2.67 1.81 -0.04
C ALA A 23 3.19 0.45 -0.54
N MET A 24 2.76 0.04 -1.73
CA MET A 24 3.14 -1.23 -2.35
C MET A 24 3.76 -1.00 -3.72
N ALA A 25 4.85 -1.70 -3.99
CA ALA A 25 5.45 -1.69 -5.33
C ALA A 25 4.59 -2.50 -6.31
N SER A 26 4.26 -1.93 -7.47
CA SER A 26 3.52 -2.61 -8.55
C SER A 26 4.38 -3.56 -9.36
N THR A 27 5.41 -4.16 -8.77
CA THR A 27 6.28 -5.15 -9.40
C THR A 27 5.58 -6.52 -9.44
N GLY A 28 4.50 -6.64 -10.23
CA GLY A 28 3.70 -7.87 -10.40
C GLY A 28 2.18 -7.64 -10.25
N ALA A 29 1.36 -8.68 -10.42
CA ALA A 29 -0.11 -8.59 -10.30
C ALA A 29 -0.65 -8.89 -8.88
N TYR A 30 0.19 -9.39 -7.97
CA TYR A 30 -0.21 -9.85 -6.64
C TYR A 30 -0.67 -8.72 -5.70
N TRP A 31 -0.24 -7.48 -5.94
CA TRP A 31 -0.63 -6.33 -5.11
C TRP A 31 -2.14 -6.11 -5.11
N LYS A 32 -2.86 -6.49 -6.17
CA LYS A 32 -4.32 -6.30 -6.27
C LYS A 32 -5.08 -7.02 -5.14
N GLN A 33 -4.65 -8.24 -4.81
CA GLN A 33 -5.30 -9.04 -3.77
C GLN A 33 -5.07 -8.44 -2.38
N VAL A 34 -3.86 -7.92 -2.13
CA VAL A 34 -3.51 -7.27 -0.87
C VAL A 34 -4.19 -5.90 -0.76
N TYR A 35 -4.21 -5.13 -1.84
CA TYR A 35 -4.88 -3.83 -1.92
C TYR A 35 -6.36 -3.95 -1.56
N ASN A 36 -7.08 -4.91 -2.14
CA ASN A 36 -8.51 -5.10 -1.87
C ASN A 36 -8.79 -5.35 -0.38
N LEU A 37 -7.92 -6.10 0.31
CA LEU A 37 -8.10 -6.38 1.73
C LEU A 37 -7.75 -5.17 2.61
N LEU A 38 -6.74 -4.40 2.23
CA LEU A 38 -6.38 -3.17 2.93
C LEU A 38 -7.48 -2.10 2.76
N GLU A 39 -8.06 -2.00 1.56
CA GLU A 39 -9.18 -1.11 1.26
C GLU A 39 -10.44 -1.48 2.06
N LEU A 40 -10.73 -2.79 2.20
CA LEU A 40 -11.84 -3.27 3.05
C LEU A 40 -11.66 -2.93 4.53
N GLU A 41 -10.43 -2.69 4.97
CA GLU A 41 -10.07 -2.40 6.36
C GLU A 41 -9.78 -0.91 6.57
N ASP A 42 -10.23 -0.05 5.65
CA ASP A 42 -10.08 1.41 5.63
C ASP A 42 -8.61 1.91 5.64
N ILE A 43 -7.66 1.07 5.21
CA ILE A 43 -6.25 1.42 5.13
C ILE A 43 -5.94 2.00 3.74
N GLN A 44 -5.59 3.29 3.72
CA GLN A 44 -5.26 4.00 2.48
C GLN A 44 -3.99 3.42 1.86
N THR A 45 -4.10 2.82 0.68
CA THR A 45 -2.99 2.09 0.08
C THR A 45 -2.56 2.74 -1.23
N LEU A 46 -1.26 3.03 -1.34
CA LEU A 46 -0.66 3.64 -2.51
C LEU A 46 0.11 2.58 -3.30
N VAL A 47 -0.23 2.41 -4.57
CA VAL A 47 0.48 1.49 -5.46
C VAL A 47 1.47 2.29 -6.29
N VAL A 48 2.76 2.00 -6.17
CA VAL A 48 3.85 2.78 -6.77
C VAL A 48 4.67 1.94 -7.74
N ASN A 49 4.95 2.48 -8.92
CA ASN A 49 5.81 1.81 -9.90
C ASN A 49 7.29 2.00 -9.54
N ALA A 50 8.01 0.89 -9.36
CA ALA A 50 9.37 0.85 -8.82
C ALA A 50 10.45 1.64 -9.60
N PRO A 51 10.38 1.89 -10.93
CA PRO A 51 11.39 2.68 -11.62
C PRO A 51 11.46 4.14 -11.14
N HIS A 52 10.42 4.63 -10.46
CA HIS A 52 10.31 6.01 -9.97
C HIS A 52 10.59 6.20 -8.47
N ILE A 53 10.96 5.16 -7.72
CA ILE A 53 11.48 5.32 -6.34
C ILE A 53 12.93 5.82 -6.41
N LYS A 54 13.12 7.00 -6.99
CA LYS A 54 14.22 7.89 -6.67
C LYS A 54 13.59 9.05 -5.91
N ASN A 55 13.92 9.13 -4.62
CA ASN A 55 13.67 10.26 -3.75
C ASN A 55 12.25 10.34 -3.16
N VAL A 56 12.06 9.80 -1.95
CA VAL A 56 11.03 10.32 -1.04
C VAL A 56 11.75 11.19 -0.01
N PRO A 57 12.00 12.49 -0.30
CA PRO A 57 12.52 13.39 0.71
C PRO A 57 11.41 13.62 1.75
N GLY A 58 11.76 13.44 3.02
CA GLY A 58 10.85 13.64 4.13
C GLY A 58 10.10 14.98 4.03
N ARG A 59 8.78 14.89 4.04
CA ARG A 59 7.80 15.91 4.47
C ARG A 59 8.08 17.34 3.96
N LYS A 60 7.33 17.77 2.96
CA LYS A 60 6.82 19.15 2.95
C LYS A 60 5.48 19.28 2.22
N ASN A 61 4.70 20.19 2.77
CA ASN A 61 3.31 20.47 2.47
C ASN A 61 3.12 20.94 1.03
N GLY A 62 2.00 20.54 0.44
CA GLY A 62 1.43 21.19 -0.74
C GLY A 62 1.83 20.57 -2.07
N THR A 63 0.79 20.29 -2.86
CA THR A 63 0.78 19.93 -4.29
C THR A 63 0.75 18.44 -4.56
N THR A 64 -0.47 17.99 -4.89
CA THR A 64 -0.85 16.80 -5.64
C THR A 64 0.27 16.35 -6.58
N SER A 65 1.07 15.36 -6.15
CA SER A 65 1.76 14.50 -7.10
C SER A 65 0.72 13.48 -7.55
N GLU A 66 0.38 13.54 -8.84
CA GLU A 66 -0.37 12.47 -9.50
C GLU A 66 0.40 11.17 -9.30
N ILE A 67 -0.04 10.43 -8.30
CA ILE A 67 0.30 9.04 -8.12
C ILE A 67 -0.37 8.39 -9.32
N ASP A 68 0.44 7.94 -10.26
CA ASP A 68 -0.02 7.32 -11.50
C ASP A 68 -0.69 5.98 -11.14
N VAL A 69 -1.92 6.06 -10.64
CA VAL A 69 -2.89 4.97 -10.56
C VAL A 69 -3.41 4.75 -11.98
N GLY A 70 -2.51 4.34 -12.86
CA GLY A 70 -2.87 3.84 -14.17
C GLY A 70 -3.79 2.63 -13.98
N LEU A 71 -5.08 2.86 -14.23
CA LEU A 71 -6.02 1.81 -14.63
C LEU A 71 -5.53 1.18 -15.94
#